data_AF-A0A822BAS2-F1
#
_entry.id   AF-A0A822BAS2-F1
#
_cell.length_a   1.000
_cell.length_b   1.000
_cell.length_c   1.000
_cell.angle_alpha   90.00
_cell.angle_beta   90.00
_cell.angle_gamma   90.00
#
_symmetry.space_group_name_H-M   'P 1'
#
loop_
_entity.id
_entity.type
_entity.pdbx_description
1 polymer ?
#
loop_
_entity_poly.entity_id
_entity_poly.type
_entity_poly.pdbx_seq_one_letter_code
_entity_poly.pdbx_strand_id
1 'polypeptide(L)'
;KFIIFENFLQPLKSLSLNQSKQLINIIHYLYNCNIIHRDIRPQNLMLEKKSEYLKLIDFGFAVIFENDQKTKVLPIQGGISYGGLKFLKFCSKFVFNSAIGSCYEYEQTFDLPCAINFIMFMTNNDVKEKLTSFKKLSLQDRIKLSYRYWRDQKVKNKNYADLLNLIDNSQESPNFDLIIVEVEKYFNSLHSIQSS
;
A
#
# COMPACT_ATOMS: atom_id res chain seq x y z
N LYS A 1 -28.38 -11.03 27.56
CA LYS A 1 -27.27 -10.11 27.19
C LYS A 1 -27.44 -9.81 25.70
N PHE A 2 -28.02 -8.67 25.34
CA PHE A 2 -28.22 -8.31 23.93
C PHE A 2 -26.85 -7.89 23.36
N ILE A 3 -26.35 -8.63 22.38
CA ILE A 3 -25.20 -8.22 21.58
C ILE A 3 -25.76 -7.24 20.56
N ILE A 4 -25.61 -5.94 20.81
CA ILE A 4 -26.21 -4.88 19.97
C ILE A 4 -25.51 -4.77 18.62
N PHE A 5 -24.24 -5.20 18.52
CA PHE A 5 -23.56 -5.47 17.25
C PHE A 5 -22.60 -6.65 17.44
N GLU A 6 -22.86 -7.77 16.77
CA GLU A 6 -21.81 -8.76 16.56
C GLU A 6 -20.77 -8.05 15.69
N ASN A 7 -19.56 -7.79 16.22
CA ASN A 7 -18.55 -7.04 15.49
C ASN A 7 -18.13 -7.89 14.27
N PHE A 8 -18.75 -7.64 13.11
CA PHE A 8 -18.56 -8.41 11.88
C PHE A 8 -17.19 -8.20 11.26
N LEU A 9 -16.53 -7.10 11.61
CA LEU A 9 -15.20 -6.75 11.13
C LEU A 9 -14.14 -7.09 12.17
N GLN A 10 -12.99 -7.57 11.71
CA GLN A 10 -11.81 -7.79 12.53
C GLN A 10 -10.54 -7.27 11.84
N PRO A 11 -9.53 -6.84 12.61
CA PRO A 11 -8.25 -6.44 12.05
C PRO A 11 -7.60 -7.59 11.27
N LEU A 12 -7.02 -7.26 10.12
CA LEU A 12 -6.32 -8.23 9.31
C LEU A 12 -4.97 -8.62 9.95
N LYS A 13 -4.75 -9.92 10.20
CA LYS A 13 -3.51 -10.44 10.82
C LYS A 13 -2.49 -10.99 9.82
N SER A 14 -2.99 -11.60 8.75
CA SER A 14 -2.28 -12.15 7.60
C SER A 14 -3.09 -11.88 6.34
N LEU A 15 -2.48 -11.99 5.17
CA LEU A 15 -3.14 -11.74 3.89
C LEU A 15 -2.98 -12.96 2.99
N SER A 16 -4.10 -13.55 2.54
CA SER A 16 -4.10 -14.64 1.56
C SER A 16 -3.96 -14.12 0.13
N LEU A 17 -3.73 -15.03 -0.84
CA LEU A 17 -3.75 -14.65 -2.27
C LEU A 17 -5.09 -14.03 -2.66
N ASN A 18 -6.21 -14.67 -2.28
CA ASN A 18 -7.55 -14.14 -2.58
C ASN A 18 -7.77 -12.75 -1.99
N GLN A 19 -7.33 -12.52 -0.75
CA GLN A 19 -7.41 -11.19 -0.13
C GLN A 19 -6.47 -10.18 -0.80
N SER A 20 -5.31 -10.60 -1.28
CA SER A 20 -4.40 -9.72 -2.04
C SER A 20 -5.02 -9.29 -3.37
N LYS A 21 -5.68 -10.21 -4.07
CA LYS A 21 -6.47 -9.90 -5.28
C LYS A 21 -7.61 -8.94 -4.95
N GLN A 22 -8.33 -9.17 -3.84
CA GLN A 22 -9.37 -8.25 -3.37
C GLN A 22 -8.84 -6.85 -3.06
N LEU A 23 -7.66 -6.71 -2.46
CA LEU A 23 -7.04 -5.41 -2.23
C LEU A 23 -6.77 -4.67 -3.54
N ILE A 24 -6.22 -5.34 -4.55
CA ILE A 24 -6.01 -4.73 -5.87
C ILE A 24 -7.35 -4.32 -6.52
N ASN A 25 -8.39 -5.14 -6.39
CA ASN A 25 -9.73 -4.80 -6.86
C ASN A 25 -10.32 -3.59 -6.13
N ILE A 26 -10.09 -3.45 -4.83
CA ILE A 26 -10.49 -2.24 -4.07
C ILE A 26 -9.78 -1.01 -4.63
N ILE A 27 -8.47 -1.08 -4.87
CA ILE A 27 -7.72 0.04 -5.46
C ILE A 27 -8.21 0.35 -6.87
N HIS A 28 -8.51 -0.67 -7.69
CA HIS A 28 -9.08 -0.50 -9.02
C HIS A 28 -10.43 0.23 -8.97
N TYR A 29 -11.31 -0.16 -8.03
CA TYR A 29 -12.59 0.51 -7.84
C TYR A 29 -12.41 1.99 -7.47
N LEU A 30 -11.52 2.29 -6.50
CA LEU A 30 -11.23 3.68 -6.13
C LEU A 30 -10.66 4.48 -7.30
N TYR A 31 -9.72 3.89 -8.05
CA TYR A 31 -9.14 4.49 -9.24
C TYR A 31 -10.22 4.88 -10.25
N ASN A 32 -11.17 3.99 -10.57
CA ASN A 32 -12.28 4.27 -11.48
C ASN A 32 -13.28 5.31 -10.95
N CYS A 33 -13.34 5.51 -9.64
CA CYS A 33 -14.09 6.59 -9.00
C CYS A 33 -13.30 7.90 -8.90
N ASN A 34 -12.11 8.00 -9.50
CA ASN A 34 -11.19 9.13 -9.36
C ASN A 34 -10.83 9.43 -7.89
N ILE A 35 -10.81 8.40 -7.03
CA ILE A 35 -10.47 8.52 -5.61
C ILE A 35 -9.08 7.96 -5.36
N ILE A 36 -8.26 8.69 -4.62
CA ILE A 36 -7.13 8.11 -3.89
C ILE A 36 -7.42 8.22 -2.39
N HIS A 37 -7.13 7.15 -1.66
CA HIS A 37 -7.28 7.01 -0.22
C HIS A 37 -6.13 7.65 0.55
N ARG A 38 -4.89 7.57 0.05
CA ARG A 38 -3.66 8.11 0.65
C ARG A 38 -3.22 7.50 1.98
N ASP A 39 -3.89 6.44 2.45
CA ASP A 39 -3.54 5.74 3.70
C ASP A 39 -3.81 4.23 3.62
N ILE A 40 -3.35 3.61 2.52
CA ILE A 40 -3.43 2.16 2.33
C ILE A 40 -2.42 1.47 3.24
N ARG A 41 -2.93 0.80 4.29
CA ARG A 41 -2.12 0.12 5.31
C ARG A 41 -2.93 -0.92 6.09
N PRO A 42 -2.28 -1.84 6.84
CA PRO A 42 -2.98 -2.89 7.58
C PRO A 42 -4.05 -2.40 8.56
N GLN A 43 -3.87 -1.22 9.17
CA GLN A 43 -4.83 -0.67 10.15
C GLN A 43 -6.15 -0.26 9.51
N ASN A 44 -6.15 0.05 8.20
CA ASN A 44 -7.31 0.54 7.47
C ASN A 44 -7.95 -0.56 6.62
N LEU A 45 -7.48 -1.80 6.74
CA LEU A 45 -8.05 -2.95 6.05
C LEU A 45 -8.59 -3.96 7.08
N MET A 46 -9.91 -4.15 7.04
CA MET A 46 -10.65 -5.04 7.92
C MET A 46 -11.12 -6.27 7.17
N LEU A 47 -11.29 -7.38 7.89
CA LEU A 47 -11.83 -8.62 7.37
C LEU A 47 -13.24 -8.84 7.91
N GLU A 48 -14.20 -9.08 7.02
CA GLU A 48 -15.54 -9.53 7.40
C GLU A 48 -15.51 -11.00 7.82
N LYS A 49 -15.86 -11.31 9.07
CA LYS A 49 -15.67 -12.63 9.71
C LYS A 49 -16.36 -13.79 8.99
N LYS A 50 -17.53 -13.55 8.39
CA LYS A 50 -18.36 -14.62 7.79
C LYS A 50 -18.00 -14.90 6.33
N SER A 51 -17.64 -13.86 5.60
CA SER A 51 -17.43 -13.92 4.14
C SER A 51 -15.95 -13.90 3.74
N GLU A 52 -15.07 -13.53 4.68
CA GLU A 52 -13.65 -13.26 4.44
C GLU A 52 -13.40 -12.17 3.39
N TYR A 53 -14.39 -11.29 3.14
CA TYR A 53 -14.20 -10.12 2.29
C TYR A 53 -13.44 -9.02 3.03
N LEU A 54 -12.51 -8.41 2.31
CA LEU A 54 -11.82 -7.22 2.76
C LEU A 54 -12.74 -6.00 2.70
N LYS A 55 -12.64 -5.14 3.71
CA LYS A 55 -13.28 -3.83 3.77
C LYS A 55 -12.19 -2.79 4.05
N LEU A 56 -12.00 -1.88 3.10
CA LEU A 56 -11.19 -0.68 3.32
C LEU A 56 -12.02 0.31 4.12
N ILE A 57 -11.42 0.86 5.17
CA ILE A 57 -12.05 1.81 6.09
C ILE A 57 -11.21 3.08 6.18
N ASP A 58 -11.78 4.12 6.79
CA ASP A 58 -11.11 5.39 7.11
C ASP A 58 -10.68 6.22 5.89
N PHE A 59 -11.66 6.82 5.22
CA PHE A 59 -11.47 7.75 4.11
C PHE A 59 -11.11 9.18 4.56
N GLY A 60 -10.67 9.39 5.82
CA GLY A 60 -10.39 10.71 6.37
C GLY A 60 -9.31 11.49 5.62
N PHE A 61 -8.43 10.79 4.89
CA PHE A 61 -7.42 11.38 4.00
C PHE A 61 -7.74 11.21 2.52
N ALA A 62 -8.88 10.64 2.15
CA ALA A 62 -9.20 10.42 0.74
C ALA A 62 -9.42 11.74 0.00
N VAL A 63 -9.19 11.75 -1.31
CA VAL A 63 -9.44 12.90 -2.18
C VAL A 63 -9.94 12.42 -3.53
N ILE A 64 -10.85 13.22 -4.11
CA ILE A 64 -11.38 13.01 -5.46
C ILE A 64 -10.60 13.90 -6.43
N PHE A 65 -10.23 13.33 -7.58
CA PHE A 65 -9.70 14.02 -8.75
C PHE A 65 -10.86 14.43 -9.66
N GLU A 66 -10.73 15.59 -10.29
CA GLU A 66 -11.62 15.99 -11.38
C GLU A 66 -11.22 15.23 -12.66
N ASN A 67 -12.17 15.03 -13.60
CA ASN A 67 -12.01 14.10 -14.73
C ASN A 67 -10.81 14.39 -15.65
N ASP A 68 -10.27 15.61 -15.63
CA ASP A 68 -9.10 16.01 -16.43
C ASP A 68 -7.83 16.23 -15.59
N GLN A 69 -7.92 16.07 -14.26
CA GLN A 69 -6.82 16.28 -13.34
C GLN A 69 -5.99 15.01 -13.21
N LYS A 70 -4.73 15.03 -13.67
CA LYS A 70 -3.81 13.88 -13.54
C LYS A 70 -3.06 13.85 -12.20
N THR A 71 -2.78 15.02 -11.64
CA THR A 71 -2.04 15.18 -10.38
C THR A 71 -2.68 16.23 -9.48
N LYS A 72 -2.49 16.08 -8.17
CA LYS A 72 -3.01 17.01 -7.15
C LYS A 72 -1.97 17.28 -6.07
N VAL A 73 -1.60 18.54 -5.89
CA VAL A 73 -0.68 18.95 -4.82
C VAL A 73 -1.45 19.06 -3.51
N LEU A 74 -1.10 18.24 -2.52
CA LEU A 74 -1.82 18.16 -1.25
C LEU A 74 -0.84 18.01 -0.08
N PRO A 75 -1.25 18.37 1.15
CA PRO A 75 -0.47 18.09 2.35
C PRO A 75 -0.17 16.59 2.50
N ILE A 76 1.06 16.27 2.90
CA ILE A 76 1.46 14.91 3.24
C ILE A 76 0.74 14.48 4.52
N GLN A 77 -0.04 13.41 4.42
CA GLN A 77 -0.82 12.81 5.51
C GLN A 77 -0.79 11.28 5.40
N GLY A 78 -1.33 10.58 6.41
CA GLY A 78 -1.37 9.12 6.44
C GLY A 78 -0.09 8.43 6.94
N GLY A 79 -0.12 7.10 6.96
CA GLY A 79 0.96 6.21 7.33
C GLY A 79 1.98 6.03 6.20
N ILE A 80 3.15 6.63 6.36
CA ILE A 80 4.16 6.69 5.29
C ILE A 80 4.93 5.37 5.04
N SER A 81 4.96 4.43 6.00
CA SER A 81 5.86 3.27 5.95
C SER A 81 5.59 2.34 4.77
N TYR A 82 4.39 2.41 4.18
CA TYR A 82 3.95 1.61 3.04
C TYR A 82 3.97 2.41 1.73
N GLY A 83 4.34 3.69 1.75
CA GLY A 83 4.30 4.56 0.57
C GLY A 83 5.19 4.07 -0.58
N GLY A 84 4.80 4.38 -1.82
CA GLY A 84 5.61 4.07 -3.00
C GLY A 84 6.99 4.74 -2.99
N LEU A 85 7.94 4.20 -3.77
CA LEU A 85 9.33 4.68 -3.80
C LEU A 85 9.46 6.16 -4.18
N LYS A 86 8.67 6.66 -5.14
CA LYS A 86 8.67 8.08 -5.53
C LYS A 86 8.32 8.98 -4.33
N PHE A 87 7.24 8.65 -3.62
CA PHE A 87 6.77 9.36 -2.44
C PHE A 87 7.76 9.28 -1.28
N LEU A 88 8.24 8.09 -0.95
CA LEU A 88 9.22 7.90 0.11
C LEU A 88 10.54 8.61 -0.18
N LYS A 89 11.00 8.61 -1.44
CA LYS A 89 12.19 9.35 -1.87
C LYS A 89 11.99 10.85 -1.65
N PHE A 90 10.83 11.39 -2.04
CA PHE A 90 10.47 12.78 -1.78
C PHE A 90 10.53 13.08 -0.28
N CYS A 91 9.75 12.36 0.54
CA CYS A 91 9.67 12.54 1.98
C CYS A 91 11.03 12.40 2.69
N SER A 92 11.93 11.53 2.20
CA SER A 92 13.25 11.30 2.80
C SER A 92 14.20 12.51 2.72
N LYS A 93 13.94 13.43 1.78
CA LYS A 93 14.73 14.65 1.58
C LYS A 93 14.28 15.81 2.47
N PHE A 94 13.07 15.75 3.03
CA PHE A 94 12.55 16.81 3.89
C PHE A 94 12.92 16.56 5.35
N VAL A 95 13.15 17.65 6.07
CA VAL A 95 13.13 17.68 7.53
C VAL A 95 11.73 18.14 7.91
N PHE A 96 10.94 17.27 8.54
CA PHE A 96 9.62 17.63 9.04
C PHE A 96 9.80 18.50 10.29
N ASN A 97 10.12 19.79 10.12
CA ASN A 97 10.12 20.76 11.21
C ASN A 97 8.71 21.36 11.35
N SER A 98 8.29 21.50 12.60
CA SER A 98 6.92 21.52 13.14
C SER A 98 6.01 22.73 12.80
N ALA A 99 6.04 23.33 11.62
CA ALA A 99 5.12 24.46 11.33
C ALA A 99 4.46 24.51 9.95
N ILE A 100 5.02 23.87 8.91
CA ILE A 100 4.42 23.86 7.57
C ILE A 100 4.42 22.42 7.07
N GLY A 101 3.22 21.88 6.82
CA GLY A 101 3.07 20.56 6.24
C GLY A 101 3.69 20.54 4.84
N SER A 102 4.69 19.69 4.63
CA SER A 102 5.21 19.46 3.29
C SER A 102 4.06 18.97 2.39
N CYS A 103 3.89 19.58 1.23
CA CYS A 103 2.96 19.11 0.22
C CYS A 103 3.66 18.13 -0.72
N TYR A 104 2.89 17.21 -1.28
CA TYR A 104 3.32 16.28 -2.32
C TYR A 104 2.36 16.34 -3.49
N GLU A 105 2.89 16.17 -4.69
CA GLU A 105 2.09 16.03 -5.91
C GLU A 105 1.67 14.57 -6.05
N TYR A 106 0.41 14.29 -5.72
CA TYR A 106 -0.18 12.96 -5.79
C TYR A 106 -0.69 12.66 -7.20
N GLU A 107 -0.33 11.49 -7.74
CA GLU A 107 -0.91 10.91 -8.96
C GLU A 107 -2.16 10.06 -8.60
N GLN A 108 -3.11 9.89 -9.52
CA GLN A 108 -4.30 9.03 -9.30
C GLN A 108 -3.94 7.56 -9.00
N THR A 109 -2.76 7.12 -9.40
CA THR A 109 -2.23 5.76 -9.17
C THR A 109 -1.52 5.63 -7.82
N PHE A 110 -1.48 6.67 -6.97
CA PHE A 110 -0.68 6.74 -5.74
C PHE A 110 -0.84 5.53 -4.81
N ASP A 111 -2.07 5.04 -4.65
CA ASP A 111 -2.38 3.95 -3.73
C ASP A 111 -1.87 2.58 -4.19
N LEU A 112 -1.64 2.41 -5.49
CA LEU A 112 -1.28 1.13 -6.10
C LEU A 112 0.10 0.61 -5.63
N PRO A 113 1.21 1.38 -5.68
CA PRO A 113 2.47 0.95 -5.08
C PRO A 113 2.36 0.79 -3.56
N CYS A 114 1.44 1.53 -2.90
CA CYS A 114 1.20 1.34 -1.47
C CYS A 114 0.57 -0.02 -1.18
N ALA A 115 -0.38 -0.46 -2.01
CA ALA A 115 -0.99 -1.78 -1.92
C ALA A 115 0.02 -2.91 -2.18
N ILE A 116 0.92 -2.76 -3.16
CA ILE A 116 1.98 -3.77 -3.41
C ILE A 116 2.93 -3.89 -2.22
N ASN A 117 3.38 -2.76 -1.65
CA ASN A 117 4.19 -2.74 -0.43
C ASN A 117 3.46 -3.38 0.75
N PHE A 118 2.16 -3.11 0.89
CA PHE A 118 1.33 -3.72 1.91
C PHE A 118 1.24 -5.25 1.72
N ILE A 119 0.98 -5.74 0.51
CA ILE A 119 0.95 -7.18 0.21
C ILE A 119 2.28 -7.83 0.63
N MET A 120 3.41 -7.29 0.17
CA MET A 120 4.74 -7.81 0.53
C MET A 120 4.98 -7.78 2.04
N PHE A 121 4.54 -6.74 2.74
CA PHE A 121 4.64 -6.68 4.20
C PHE A 121 3.79 -7.74 4.91
N MET A 122 2.64 -8.12 4.38
CA MET A 122 1.75 -9.11 5.02
C MET A 122 2.14 -10.55 4.74
N THR A 123 2.87 -10.80 3.65
CA THR A 123 3.22 -12.14 3.18
C THR A 123 4.67 -12.52 3.45
N ASN A 124 5.55 -11.55 3.70
CA ASN A 124 6.97 -11.78 3.98
C ASN A 124 7.32 -11.39 5.43
N ASN A 125 7.69 -12.39 6.24
CA ASN A 125 8.00 -12.20 7.66
C ASN A 125 9.22 -11.30 7.89
N ASP A 126 10.28 -11.40 7.08
CA ASP A 126 11.48 -10.57 7.23
C ASP A 126 11.17 -9.09 6.99
N VAL A 127 10.35 -8.82 5.97
CA VAL A 127 9.83 -7.47 5.67
C VAL A 127 8.99 -6.97 6.84
N LYS A 128 8.08 -7.80 7.34
CA LYS A 128 7.19 -7.48 8.46
C LYS A 128 7.96 -7.12 9.73
N GLU A 129 8.92 -7.96 10.11
CA GLU A 129 9.77 -7.74 11.27
C GLU A 129 10.59 -6.46 11.11
N LYS A 130 11.25 -6.29 9.95
CA LYS A 130 12.11 -5.13 9.71
C LYS A 130 11.35 -3.82 9.74
N LEU A 131 10.21 -3.73 9.06
CA LEU A 131 9.40 -2.49 9.06
C LEU A 131 8.73 -2.25 10.42
N THR A 132 8.40 -3.30 11.17
CA THR A 132 7.89 -3.16 12.54
C THR A 132 8.97 -2.62 13.47
N SER A 133 10.23 -2.99 13.28
CA SER A 133 11.36 -2.45 14.05
C SER A 133 11.50 -0.93 13.92
N PHE A 134 11.13 -0.36 12.76
CA PHE A 134 11.21 1.07 12.48
C PHE A 134 10.14 1.91 13.21
N LYS A 135 9.10 1.31 13.76
CA LYS A 135 8.02 2.04 14.47
C LYS A 135 8.50 2.75 15.73
N LYS A 136 9.61 2.29 16.33
CA LYS A 136 10.21 2.90 17.53
C LYS A 136 11.09 4.12 17.22
N LEU A 137 11.34 4.41 15.94
CA LEU A 137 12.24 5.47 15.51
C LEU A 137 11.50 6.81 15.34
N SER A 138 12.29 7.89 15.24
CA SER A 138 11.77 9.20 14.84
C SER A 138 11.05 9.11 13.49
N LEU A 139 10.11 10.03 13.23
CA LEU A 139 9.42 10.09 11.94
C LEU A 139 10.41 10.19 10.78
N GLN A 140 11.42 11.04 10.91
CA GLN A 140 12.41 11.28 9.86
C GLN A 140 13.26 10.02 9.58
N ASP A 141 13.73 9.33 10.62
CA ASP A 141 14.53 8.10 10.45
C ASP A 141 13.69 6.97 9.88
N ARG A 142 12.45 6.83 10.35
CA ARG A 142 11.50 5.85 9.83
C ARG A 142 11.27 6.05 8.33
N ILE A 143 11.12 7.28 7.85
CA ILE A 143 10.97 7.57 6.40
C ILE A 143 12.24 7.17 5.64
N LYS A 144 13.41 7.66 6.08
CA LYS A 144 14.69 7.40 5.42
C LYS A 144 14.99 5.90 5.33
N LEU A 145 14.77 5.16 6.42
CA LEU A 145 15.01 3.74 6.47
C LEU A 145 13.97 2.94 5.68
N SER A 146 12.68 3.32 5.73
CA SER A 146 11.65 2.68 4.90
C SER A 146 11.95 2.85 3.41
N TYR A 147 12.32 4.07 2.98
CA TYR A 147 12.74 4.34 1.60
C TYR A 147 13.90 3.43 1.16
N ARG A 148 14.99 3.41 1.94
CA ARG A 148 16.16 2.56 1.65
C ARG A 148 15.77 1.10 1.59
N TYR A 149 14.99 0.62 2.55
CA TYR A 149 14.59 -0.78 2.62
C TYR A 149 13.74 -1.20 1.42
N TRP A 150 12.70 -0.44 1.07
CA TRP A 150 11.87 -0.75 -0.10
C TRP A 150 12.66 -0.70 -1.41
N ARG A 151 13.62 0.23 -1.52
CA ARG A 151 14.53 0.30 -2.68
C ARG A 151 15.37 -0.96 -2.77
N ASP A 152 15.94 -1.41 -1.65
CA ASP A 152 16.76 -2.61 -1.61
C ASP A 152 15.92 -3.88 -1.87
N GLN A 153 14.65 -3.92 -1.43
CA GLN A 153 13.71 -4.99 -1.79
C GLN A 153 13.42 -5.02 -3.30
N LYS A 154 13.28 -3.85 -3.95
CA LYS A 154 13.11 -3.76 -5.42
C LYS A 154 14.32 -4.33 -6.17
N VAL A 155 15.52 -4.24 -5.61
CA VAL A 155 16.73 -4.83 -6.22
C VAL A 155 16.81 -6.33 -5.98
N LYS A 156 16.45 -6.81 -4.78
CA LYS A 156 16.62 -8.20 -4.36
C LYS A 156 15.53 -9.14 -4.86
N ASN A 157 14.29 -8.64 -5.01
CA ASN A 157 13.14 -9.46 -5.34
C ASN A 157 12.62 -9.11 -6.74
N LYS A 158 12.94 -9.97 -7.71
CA LYS A 158 12.56 -9.78 -9.12
C LYS A 158 11.05 -9.66 -9.31
N ASN A 159 10.25 -10.54 -8.71
CA ASN A 159 8.79 -10.53 -8.87
C ASN A 159 8.16 -9.25 -8.29
N TYR A 160 8.68 -8.77 -7.16
CA TYR A 160 8.27 -7.48 -6.60
C TYR A 160 8.73 -6.30 -7.48
N ALA A 161 9.92 -6.38 -8.08
CA ALA A 161 10.39 -5.37 -9.01
C ALA A 161 9.52 -5.29 -10.27
N ASP A 162 9.16 -6.43 -10.83
CA ASP A 162 8.32 -6.57 -12.02
C ASP A 162 6.93 -5.98 -11.76
N LEU A 163 6.33 -6.27 -10.58
CA LEU A 163 5.07 -5.64 -10.13
C LEU A 163 5.14 -4.12 -10.10
N LEU A 164 6.20 -3.54 -9.52
CA LEU A 164 6.36 -2.09 -9.46
C LEU A 164 6.62 -1.47 -10.83
N ASN A 165 7.42 -2.12 -11.67
CA ASN A 165 7.74 -1.65 -13.01
C ASN A 165 6.50 -1.66 -13.92
N LEU A 166 5.59 -2.62 -13.74
CA LEU A 166 4.32 -2.66 -14.45
C LEU A 166 3.47 -1.42 -14.15
N ILE A 167 3.48 -0.95 -12.89
CA ILE A 167 2.79 0.28 -12.49
C ILE A 167 3.49 1.50 -13.08
N ASP A 168 4.82 1.59 -12.91
CA ASP A 168 5.64 2.73 -13.35
C ASP A 168 5.59 2.96 -14.88
N ASN A 169 5.42 1.90 -15.67
CA ASN A 169 5.43 1.95 -17.14
C ASN A 169 4.03 2.07 -17.78
N SER A 170 2.97 2.24 -16.99
CA SER A 170 1.62 2.43 -17.53
C SER A 170 1.52 3.77 -18.28
N GLN A 171 1.15 3.72 -19.57
CA GLN A 171 1.21 4.89 -20.46
C GLN A 171 0.05 5.89 -20.23
N GLU A 172 -1.09 5.43 -19.70
CA GLU A 172 -2.24 6.30 -19.34
C GLU A 172 -3.05 5.75 -18.16
N SER A 173 -3.30 4.43 -18.16
CA SER A 173 -3.99 3.73 -17.09
C SER A 173 -3.29 2.42 -16.73
N PRO A 174 -3.17 2.05 -15.44
CA PRO A 174 -2.63 0.76 -15.05
C PRO A 174 -3.51 -0.39 -15.56
N ASN A 175 -2.88 -1.46 -16.07
CA ASN A 175 -3.59 -2.70 -16.39
C ASN A 175 -3.78 -3.52 -15.10
N PHE A 176 -4.92 -3.32 -14.41
CA PHE A 176 -5.21 -3.98 -13.15
C PHE A 176 -5.33 -5.51 -13.26
N ASP A 177 -5.83 -6.04 -14.37
CA ASP A 177 -5.91 -7.49 -14.59
C ASP A 177 -4.51 -8.12 -14.66
N LEU A 178 -3.59 -7.48 -15.38
CA LEU A 178 -2.20 -7.91 -15.44
C LEU A 178 -1.51 -7.78 -14.08
N ILE A 179 -1.80 -6.74 -13.31
CA ILE A 179 -1.28 -6.59 -11.94
C ILE A 179 -1.76 -7.74 -11.05
N ILE A 180 -3.03 -8.14 -11.14
CA ILE A 180 -3.58 -9.28 -10.39
C ILE A 180 -2.85 -10.58 -10.75
N VAL A 181 -2.57 -10.81 -12.03
CA VAL A 181 -1.79 -11.96 -12.50
C VAL A 181 -0.37 -11.94 -11.93
N GLU A 182 0.30 -10.78 -11.92
CA GLU A 182 1.65 -10.66 -11.35
C GLU A 182 1.66 -10.82 -9.82
N VAL A 183 0.60 -10.38 -9.11
CA VAL A 183 0.44 -10.63 -7.66
C VAL A 183 0.34 -12.12 -7.38
N GLU A 184 -0.36 -12.88 -8.22
CA GLU A 184 -0.45 -14.33 -8.12
C GLU A 184 0.89 -15.03 -8.36
N LYS A 185 1.65 -14.61 -9.38
CA LYS A 185 3.02 -15.11 -9.60
C LYS A 185 3.93 -14.82 -8.41
N TYR A 186 3.86 -13.61 -7.85
CA TYR A 186 4.60 -13.25 -6.64
C TYR A 186 4.24 -14.19 -5.47
N PHE A 187 2.96 -14.43 -5.20
CA PHE A 187 2.52 -15.36 -4.15
C PHE A 187 3.04 -16.78 -4.36
N ASN A 188 2.90 -17.31 -5.57
CA ASN A 188 3.36 -18.66 -5.89
C ASN A 188 4.87 -18.82 -5.69
N SER A 189 5.64 -17.76 -5.97
CA SER A 189 7.09 -17.78 -5.75
C SER A 189 7.50 -17.88 -4.28
N LEU A 190 6.66 -17.40 -3.35
CA LEU A 190 6.92 -17.51 -1.92
C LEU A 190 6.82 -18.98 -1.44
N HIS A 191 5.93 -19.76 -2.05
CA HIS A 191 5.71 -21.16 -1.69
C HIS A 191 6.75 -22.10 -2.32
N SER A 192 7.22 -21.83 -3.54
CA SER A 192 8.27 -22.62 -4.18
C SER A 192 9.61 -22.60 -3.42
N ILE A 193 9.87 -21.57 -2.63
CA ILE A 193 11.08 -21.41 -1.81
C ILE A 193 10.99 -22.23 -0.50
N GLN A 194 9.79 -22.61 -0.05
CA GLN A 194 9.59 -23.38 1.19
C GLN A 194 9.69 -24.91 0.98
N SER A 195 9.75 -25.37 -0.27
CA SER A 195 9.85 -26.78 -0.66
C SER A 195 11.25 -27.20 -1.16
N SER A 196 12.26 -26.35 -0.95
CA SER A 196 13.67 -26.56 -1.31
C SER A 196 14.56 -26.35 -0.10
#